data_AF-B1I688-F1
#
_entry.id   AF-B1I688-F1
#
_cell.length_a   1.000
_cell.length_b   1.000
_cell.length_c   1.000
_cell.angle_alpha   90.00
_cell.angle_beta   90.00
_cell.angle_gamma   90.00
#
_symmetry.space_group_name_H-M   'P 1'
#
loop_
_entity.id
_entity.type
_entity.pdbx_description
1 polymer ?
#
loop_
_entity_poly.entity_id
_entity_poly.type
_entity_poly.pdbx_seq_one_letter_code
_entity_poly.pdbx_strand_id
1 'polypeptide(L)'
;MTVVINNLQDTVPVDEHLMALITRAVESALAGGDRRRVEVSVALVDDEYIHDLNRRFRGQDRPTDVLSFPMGEEEPGAGDEPGVLLLGDVVISLPAAARQAAEYGHGLDREVARLAVHGTLHLLGYDHEQDEDASRMQEREDAVLAVLGKRGTVPWEKGDSPPFSADTELVERALAARQNAYAPYSGFRVGAALQVRGDRVFTGCNVENASYGLTVCAERVAVVSAVAAGAREFTALAVAGDGEDPALPCGACLQVLSEFAPHLRLLLANARGEFAVRTLPELLPKAFQLHRRGDTPQPTS
;
A
#
# COMPACT_ATOMS: atom_id res chain seq x y z
N MET A 1 11.91 -23.95 -4.96
CA MET A 1 11.54 -23.24 -3.73
C MET A 1 10.33 -23.96 -3.21
N THR A 2 10.25 -24.17 -1.91
CA THR A 2 9.12 -24.83 -1.25
C THR A 2 8.53 -23.83 -0.27
N VAL A 3 7.24 -23.54 -0.39
CA VAL A 3 6.51 -22.72 0.58
C VAL A 3 5.50 -23.63 1.26
N VAL A 4 5.62 -23.79 2.57
CA VAL A 4 4.70 -24.59 3.38
C VAL A 4 3.81 -23.63 4.14
N ILE A 5 2.49 -23.68 3.95
CA ILE A 5 1.57 -22.79 4.66
C ILE A 5 0.71 -23.63 5.62
N ASN A 6 0.73 -23.27 6.90
CA ASN A 6 -0.05 -23.90 7.95
C ASN A 6 -1.03 -22.90 8.53
N ASN A 7 -2.33 -23.18 8.41
CA ASN A 7 -3.36 -22.38 9.07
C ASN A 7 -3.67 -22.95 10.46
N LEU A 8 -3.32 -22.20 11.51
CA LEU A 8 -3.48 -22.57 12.92
C LEU A 8 -4.60 -21.77 13.61
N GLN A 9 -5.42 -21.04 12.85
CA GLN A 9 -6.52 -20.22 13.34
C GLN A 9 -7.83 -20.49 12.58
N ASP A 10 -8.95 -20.08 13.17
CA ASP A 10 -10.31 -20.24 12.63
C ASP A 10 -11.14 -18.93 12.58
N THR A 11 -10.53 -17.81 12.95
CA THR A 11 -11.16 -16.48 13.06
C THR A 11 -11.29 -15.71 11.74
N VAL A 12 -10.34 -15.88 10.83
CA VAL A 12 -10.29 -15.24 9.52
C VAL A 12 -10.35 -16.32 8.45
N PRO A 13 -11.28 -16.26 7.48
CA PRO A 13 -11.36 -17.22 6.40
C PRO A 13 -10.04 -17.27 5.60
N VAL A 14 -9.56 -18.48 5.36
CA VAL A 14 -8.39 -18.74 4.49
C VAL A 14 -8.86 -19.61 3.35
N ASP A 15 -8.94 -19.03 2.16
CA ASP A 15 -9.34 -19.71 0.94
C ASP A 15 -8.11 -20.03 0.05
N GLU A 16 -8.35 -20.72 -1.06
CA GLU A 16 -7.29 -21.07 -2.02
C GLU A 16 -6.62 -19.82 -2.61
N HIS A 17 -7.35 -18.71 -2.73
CA HIS A 17 -6.84 -17.45 -3.24
C HIS A 17 -5.77 -16.87 -2.32
N LEU A 18 -6.06 -16.75 -1.02
CA LEU A 18 -5.15 -16.22 -0.03
C LEU A 18 -3.90 -17.10 0.10
N MET A 19 -4.06 -18.42 0.07
CA MET A 19 -2.93 -19.37 0.10
C MET A 19 -2.02 -19.20 -1.13
N ALA A 20 -2.60 -19.08 -2.32
CA ALA A 20 -1.85 -18.82 -3.55
C ALA A 20 -1.15 -17.46 -3.52
N LEU A 21 -1.78 -16.44 -2.94
CA LEU A 21 -1.20 -15.11 -2.78
C LEU A 21 0.02 -15.13 -1.86
N ILE A 22 -0.08 -15.75 -0.68
CA ILE A 22 1.05 -15.91 0.25
C ILE A 22 2.20 -16.63 -0.44
N THR A 23 1.90 -17.72 -1.16
CA THR A 23 2.91 -18.50 -1.88
C THR A 23 3.66 -17.63 -2.89
N ARG A 24 2.92 -16.90 -3.74
CA ARG A 24 3.50 -15.98 -4.72
C ARG A 24 4.29 -14.86 -4.06
N ALA A 25 3.83 -14.35 -2.92
CA ALA A 25 4.50 -13.28 -2.18
C ALA A 25 5.88 -13.73 -1.68
N VAL A 26 5.93 -14.89 -1.03
CA VAL A 26 7.18 -15.51 -0.57
C VAL A 26 8.11 -15.81 -1.75
N GLU A 27 7.61 -16.48 -2.80
CA GLU A 27 8.40 -16.80 -4.00
C GLU A 27 8.97 -15.53 -4.68
N SER A 28 8.17 -14.47 -4.76
CA SER A 28 8.58 -13.20 -5.37
C SER A 28 9.61 -12.47 -4.50
N ALA A 29 9.52 -12.55 -3.18
CA ALA A 29 10.54 -12.01 -2.28
C ALA A 29 11.88 -12.74 -2.45
N LEU A 30 11.84 -14.07 -2.60
CA LEU A 30 13.00 -14.93 -2.85
C LEU A 30 13.58 -14.77 -4.28
N ALA A 31 12.80 -14.27 -5.23
CA ALA A 31 13.19 -14.16 -6.64
C ALA A 31 14.36 -13.18 -6.83
N GLY A 32 15.56 -13.71 -7.07
CA GLY A 32 16.81 -12.92 -7.17
C GLY A 32 17.88 -13.33 -6.15
N GLY A 33 17.55 -14.27 -5.25
CA GLY A 33 18.50 -14.96 -4.39
C GLY A 33 19.26 -16.09 -5.08
N ASP A 34 20.12 -16.76 -4.31
CA ASP A 34 20.97 -17.88 -4.72
C ASP A 34 20.16 -19.05 -5.32
N ARG A 35 20.76 -19.83 -6.22
CA ARG A 35 20.08 -20.93 -6.97
C ARG A 35 19.75 -22.17 -6.12
N ARG A 36 19.90 -22.09 -4.80
CA ARG A 36 19.64 -23.19 -3.87
C ARG A 36 18.14 -23.45 -3.75
N ARG A 37 17.78 -24.71 -3.47
CA ARG A 37 16.40 -25.03 -3.07
C ARG A 37 16.22 -24.49 -1.65
N VAL A 38 15.34 -23.52 -1.50
CA VAL A 38 14.98 -22.93 -0.20
C VAL A 38 13.58 -23.38 0.21
N GLU A 39 13.40 -23.60 1.51
CA GLU A 39 12.12 -23.80 2.15
C GLU A 39 11.80 -22.65 3.10
N VAL A 40 10.57 -22.14 3.01
CA VAL A 40 10.00 -21.16 3.94
C VAL A 40 8.67 -21.71 4.44
N SER A 41 8.49 -21.70 5.75
CA SER A 41 7.23 -22.07 6.40
C SER A 41 6.47 -20.80 6.79
N VAL A 42 5.19 -20.74 6.49
CA VAL A 42 4.29 -19.64 6.85
C VAL A 42 3.19 -20.17 7.75
N ALA A 43 3.14 -19.70 8.99
CA ALA A 43 2.08 -20.04 9.94
C ALA A 43 1.08 -18.88 10.05
N LEU A 44 -0.19 -19.15 9.75
CA LEU A 44 -1.29 -18.21 9.94
C LEU A 44 -1.92 -18.47 11.30
N VAL A 45 -1.93 -17.45 12.17
CA VAL A 45 -2.28 -17.60 13.59
C VAL A 45 -3.26 -16.54 14.04
N ASP A 46 -3.79 -16.71 15.25
CA ASP A 46 -4.59 -15.69 15.95
C ASP A 46 -3.71 -14.75 16.81
N ASP A 47 -4.36 -13.77 17.43
CA ASP A 47 -3.68 -12.79 18.29
C ASP A 47 -3.12 -13.41 19.58
N GLU A 48 -3.76 -14.45 20.12
CA GLU A 48 -3.32 -15.08 21.37
C GLU A 48 -2.01 -15.84 21.15
N TYR A 49 -1.94 -16.59 20.05
CA TYR A 49 -0.77 -17.34 19.66
C TYR A 49 0.42 -16.42 19.36
N ILE A 50 0.22 -15.37 18.56
CA ILE A 50 1.33 -14.45 18.22
C ILE A 50 1.77 -13.61 19.42
N HIS A 51 0.85 -13.27 20.35
CA HIS A 51 1.20 -12.61 21.61
C HIS A 51 2.12 -13.50 22.44
N ASP A 52 1.78 -14.77 22.61
CA ASP A 52 2.59 -15.71 23.38
C ASP A 52 3.98 -15.89 22.75
N LEU A 53 4.07 -15.99 21.42
CA LEU A 53 5.36 -15.99 20.72
C LEU A 53 6.15 -14.70 20.94
N ASN A 54 5.51 -13.55 20.80
CA ASN A 54 6.19 -12.25 20.95
C ASN A 54 6.74 -12.07 22.37
N ARG A 55 5.98 -12.52 23.38
CA ARG A 55 6.43 -12.54 24.77
C ARG A 55 7.59 -13.50 24.98
N ARG A 56 7.52 -14.73 24.45
CA ARG A 56 8.54 -15.77 24.65
C ARG A 56 9.86 -15.45 23.96
N PHE A 57 9.81 -14.98 22.72
CA PHE A 57 10.99 -14.84 21.87
C PHE A 57 11.54 -13.40 21.81
N ARG A 58 10.69 -12.37 22.01
CA ARG A 58 11.13 -10.95 22.01
C ARG A 58 10.95 -10.26 23.36
N GLY A 59 10.40 -10.94 24.38
CA GLY A 59 10.14 -10.34 25.69
C GLY A 59 9.05 -9.26 25.69
N GLN A 60 8.24 -9.17 24.62
CA GLN A 60 7.23 -8.14 24.46
C GLN A 60 5.83 -8.69 24.77
N ASP A 61 5.22 -8.23 25.85
CA ASP A 61 3.90 -8.69 26.31
C ASP A 61 2.75 -7.97 25.57
N ARG A 62 2.72 -8.12 24.24
CA ARG A 62 1.68 -7.58 23.35
C ARG A 62 1.61 -8.39 22.06
N PRO A 63 0.45 -8.45 21.37
CA PRO A 63 0.37 -9.03 20.04
C PRO A 63 1.17 -8.18 19.04
N THR A 64 1.58 -8.82 17.95
CA THR A 64 2.17 -8.16 16.77
C THR A 64 1.49 -8.73 15.51
N ASP A 65 1.75 -8.13 14.37
CA ASP A 65 1.26 -8.53 13.05
C ASP A 65 2.05 -9.70 12.44
N VAL A 66 3.39 -9.65 12.51
CA VAL A 66 4.28 -10.69 11.97
C VAL A 66 5.52 -10.92 12.84
N LEU A 67 5.99 -12.16 12.87
CA LEU A 67 7.28 -12.57 13.44
C LEU A 67 8.03 -13.46 12.44
N SER A 68 9.36 -13.28 12.37
CA SER A 68 10.23 -14.12 11.54
C SER A 68 11.24 -14.85 12.41
N PHE A 69 11.38 -16.16 12.22
CA PHE A 69 12.29 -17.03 12.95
C PHE A 69 13.29 -17.66 11.97
N PRO A 70 14.48 -17.07 11.79
CA PRO A 70 15.49 -17.62 10.89
C PRO A 70 16.05 -18.93 11.43
N MET A 71 16.16 -19.94 10.57
CA MET A 71 16.83 -21.21 10.87
C MET A 71 18.23 -21.24 10.24
N GLY A 72 18.32 -21.09 8.92
CA GLY A 72 19.58 -21.09 8.19
C GLY A 72 20.27 -22.45 8.11
N GLU A 73 19.53 -23.54 8.32
CA GLU A 73 20.05 -24.91 8.34
C GLU A 73 19.92 -25.56 6.95
N GLU A 74 20.93 -26.31 6.50
CA GLU A 74 20.88 -27.07 5.24
C GLU A 74 20.55 -28.53 5.52
N GLU A 75 19.40 -29.00 5.05
CA GLU A 75 19.08 -30.43 5.04
C GLU A 75 19.73 -31.12 3.83
N PRO A 76 20.54 -32.17 4.05
CA PRO A 76 21.14 -32.92 2.96
C PRO A 76 20.06 -33.65 2.16
N GLY A 77 20.13 -33.56 0.83
CA GLY A 77 19.21 -34.28 -0.05
C GLY A 77 19.42 -35.79 0.01
N ALA A 78 18.37 -36.55 -0.30
CA ALA A 78 18.43 -37.99 -0.36
C ALA A 78 19.07 -38.46 -1.68
N GLY A 79 20.22 -39.14 -1.61
CA GLY A 79 20.93 -39.64 -2.78
C GLY A 79 21.61 -38.53 -3.58
N ASP A 80 21.27 -38.40 -4.88
CA ASP A 80 21.80 -37.37 -5.78
C ASP A 80 20.96 -36.07 -5.78
N GLU A 81 19.88 -35.99 -4.99
CA GLU A 81 19.09 -34.76 -4.90
C GLU A 81 19.87 -33.65 -4.17
N PRO A 82 19.85 -32.40 -4.67
CA PRO A 82 20.46 -31.28 -3.95
C PRO A 82 19.73 -31.01 -2.63
N GLY A 83 20.51 -30.65 -1.60
CA GLY A 83 19.98 -30.29 -0.29
C GLY A 83 19.07 -29.06 -0.31
N VAL A 84 18.28 -28.90 0.75
CA VAL A 84 17.32 -27.82 0.93
C VAL A 84 17.77 -26.92 2.07
N LEU A 85 17.87 -25.62 1.82
CA LEU A 85 18.13 -24.61 2.84
C LEU A 85 16.80 -24.24 3.52
N LEU A 86 16.67 -24.60 4.79
CA LEU A 86 15.56 -24.21 5.65
C LEU A 86 15.78 -22.75 6.07
N LEU A 87 15.08 -21.82 5.42
CA LEU A 87 15.27 -20.40 5.70
C LEU A 87 14.65 -20.03 7.06
N GLY A 88 13.48 -20.61 7.38
CA GLY A 88 12.82 -20.46 8.67
C GLY A 88 11.31 -20.28 8.56
N ASP A 89 10.73 -19.75 9.65
CA ASP A 89 9.28 -19.55 9.79
C ASP A 89 8.90 -18.06 9.71
N VAL A 90 7.82 -17.77 8.99
CA VAL A 90 7.09 -16.49 9.03
C VAL A 90 5.74 -16.74 9.70
N VAL A 91 5.49 -16.10 10.83
CA VAL A 91 4.25 -16.25 11.60
C VAL A 91 3.42 -14.97 11.46
N ILE A 92 2.22 -15.06 10.88
CA ILE A 92 1.35 -13.91 10.57
C ILE A 92 0.05 -14.01 11.36
N SER A 93 -0.31 -12.97 12.12
CA SER A 93 -1.63 -12.85 12.74
C SER A 93 -2.63 -12.30 11.72
N LEU A 94 -3.58 -13.14 11.27
CA LEU A 94 -4.62 -12.70 10.34
C LEU A 94 -5.60 -11.69 10.97
N PRO A 95 -6.00 -11.81 12.26
CA PRO A 95 -6.78 -10.78 12.92
C PRO A 95 -6.06 -9.43 12.98
N ALA A 96 -4.76 -9.42 13.26
CA ALA A 96 -3.95 -8.21 13.25
C ALA A 96 -3.87 -7.61 11.85
N ALA A 97 -3.61 -8.44 10.83
CA ALA A 97 -3.60 -8.03 9.43
C ALA A 97 -4.96 -7.43 9.01
N ALA A 98 -6.08 -8.02 9.42
CA ALA A 98 -7.41 -7.50 9.14
C ALA A 98 -7.67 -6.12 9.78
N ARG A 99 -7.21 -5.92 11.03
CA ARG A 99 -7.30 -4.61 11.71
C ARG A 99 -6.44 -3.56 11.03
N GLN A 100 -5.19 -3.89 10.70
CA GLN A 100 -4.29 -2.99 9.98
C GLN A 100 -4.83 -2.66 8.59
N ALA A 101 -5.35 -3.65 7.87
CA ALA A 101 -6.01 -3.44 6.59
C ALA A 101 -7.16 -2.43 6.70
N ALA A 102 -8.01 -2.55 7.72
CA ALA A 102 -9.08 -1.59 7.96
C ALA A 102 -8.57 -0.20 8.39
N GLU A 103 -7.57 -0.13 9.28
CA GLU A 103 -6.99 1.11 9.79
C GLU A 103 -6.29 1.91 8.69
N TYR A 104 -5.40 1.24 7.96
CA TYR A 104 -4.68 1.85 6.87
C TYR A 104 -5.60 2.05 5.68
N GLY A 105 -6.66 1.24 5.50
CA GLY A 105 -7.73 1.36 4.52
C GLY A 105 -7.52 0.58 3.21
N HIS A 106 -6.82 -0.55 3.29
CA HIS A 106 -6.59 -1.48 2.17
C HIS A 106 -7.21 -2.86 2.42
N GLY A 107 -7.14 -3.75 1.42
CA GLY A 107 -7.61 -5.12 1.54
C GLY A 107 -6.76 -5.99 2.48
N LEU A 108 -7.38 -7.01 3.07
CA LEU A 108 -6.70 -8.03 3.88
C LEU A 108 -5.60 -8.73 3.07
N ASP A 109 -5.91 -9.09 1.83
CA ASP A 109 -4.99 -9.78 0.93
C ASP A 109 -3.67 -9.00 0.75
N ARG A 110 -3.75 -7.66 0.64
CA ARG A 110 -2.57 -6.79 0.50
C ARG A 110 -1.74 -6.84 1.77
N GLU A 111 -2.41 -6.76 2.91
CA GLU A 111 -1.73 -6.75 4.19
C GLU A 111 -1.03 -8.08 4.45
N VAL A 112 -1.71 -9.20 4.19
CA VAL A 112 -1.11 -10.53 4.29
C VAL A 112 0.05 -10.70 3.31
N ALA A 113 -0.09 -10.24 2.06
CA ALA A 113 1.01 -10.27 1.09
C ALA A 113 2.20 -9.42 1.56
N ARG A 114 1.97 -8.21 2.08
CA ARG A 114 2.99 -7.33 2.65
C ARG A 114 3.70 -8.00 3.83
N LEU A 115 2.96 -8.56 4.78
CA LEU A 115 3.51 -9.26 5.94
C LEU A 115 4.30 -10.51 5.54
N ALA A 116 3.85 -11.27 4.52
CA ALA A 116 4.59 -12.41 3.98
C ALA A 116 5.91 -11.98 3.32
N VAL A 117 5.90 -10.91 2.51
CA VAL A 117 7.12 -10.35 1.92
C VAL A 117 8.05 -9.83 3.00
N HIS A 118 7.55 -8.99 3.91
CA HIS A 118 8.30 -8.39 5.02
C HIS A 118 8.96 -9.47 5.87
N GLY A 119 8.19 -10.48 6.28
CA GLY A 119 8.68 -11.60 7.06
C GLY A 119 9.76 -12.40 6.33
N THR A 120 9.58 -12.64 5.02
CA THR A 120 10.58 -13.35 4.19
C THR A 120 11.86 -12.53 4.00
N LEU A 121 11.77 -11.21 3.84
CA LEU A 121 12.95 -10.35 3.74
C LEU A 121 13.76 -10.35 5.04
N HIS A 122 13.11 -10.41 6.19
CA HIS A 122 13.80 -10.62 7.46
C HIS A 122 14.53 -11.95 7.52
N LEU A 123 13.94 -13.03 7.01
CA LEU A 123 14.63 -14.33 6.92
C LEU A 123 15.85 -14.28 5.97
N LEU A 124 15.84 -13.40 4.97
CA LEU A 124 16.98 -13.14 4.08
C LEU A 124 18.04 -12.21 4.67
N GLY A 125 17.86 -11.74 5.92
CA GLY A 125 18.81 -10.89 6.63
C GLY A 125 18.67 -9.39 6.36
N TYR A 126 17.54 -8.93 5.81
CA TYR A 126 17.22 -7.50 5.79
C TYR A 126 16.78 -7.05 7.18
N ASP A 127 17.21 -5.85 7.59
CA ASP A 127 16.90 -5.25 8.89
C ASP A 127 16.26 -3.87 8.68
N HIS A 128 15.14 -3.63 9.36
CA HIS A 128 14.40 -2.35 9.29
C HIS A 128 14.77 -1.39 10.44
N GLU A 129 15.59 -1.81 11.39
CA GLU A 129 16.00 -0.97 12.54
C GLU A 129 17.25 -0.11 12.22
N GLN A 130 17.94 -0.35 11.09
CA GLN A 130 19.15 0.37 10.67
C GLN A 130 18.89 1.21 9.40
N ASP A 131 19.21 2.51 9.44
CA ASP A 131 18.75 3.53 8.46
C ASP A 131 19.05 3.21 6.97
N GLU A 132 20.24 2.68 6.64
CA GLU A 132 20.60 2.35 5.25
C GLU A 132 19.94 1.04 4.75
N ASP A 133 19.77 0.06 5.64
CA ASP A 133 19.14 -1.23 5.31
C ASP A 133 17.61 -1.14 5.26
N ALA A 134 17.01 -0.25 6.05
CA ALA A 134 15.58 0.04 6.01
C ALA A 134 15.12 0.55 4.64
N SER A 135 15.91 1.44 4.02
CA SER A 135 15.60 1.96 2.68
C SER A 135 15.66 0.86 1.61
N ARG A 136 16.66 -0.02 1.69
CA ARG A 136 16.82 -1.16 0.77
C ARG A 136 15.70 -2.19 0.94
N MET A 137 15.29 -2.45 2.18
CA MET A 137 14.17 -3.33 2.48
C MET A 137 12.86 -2.75 1.93
N GLN A 138 12.60 -1.46 2.14
CA GLN A 138 11.41 -0.79 1.62
C GLN A 138 11.35 -0.83 0.08
N GLU A 139 12.45 -0.49 -0.60
CA GLU A 139 12.52 -0.57 -2.06
C GLU A 139 12.22 -1.98 -2.57
N ARG A 140 12.68 -2.99 -1.82
CA ARG A 140 12.47 -4.40 -2.17
C ARG A 140 11.02 -4.83 -1.94
N GLU A 141 10.41 -4.43 -0.82
CA GLU A 141 9.00 -4.65 -0.54
C GLU A 141 8.13 -4.04 -1.64
N ASP A 142 8.35 -2.76 -1.95
CA ASP A 142 7.60 -2.03 -2.98
C ASP A 142 7.75 -2.70 -4.35
N ALA A 143 8.96 -3.14 -4.70
CA ALA A 143 9.22 -3.84 -5.96
C ALA A 143 8.47 -5.17 -6.05
N VAL A 144 8.48 -5.97 -4.98
CA VAL A 144 7.80 -7.27 -4.93
C VAL A 144 6.29 -7.09 -4.96
N LEU A 145 5.75 -6.19 -4.14
CA LEU A 145 4.32 -5.88 -4.13
C LEU A 145 3.85 -5.35 -5.49
N ALA A 146 4.64 -4.50 -6.15
CA ALA A 146 4.33 -4.03 -7.50
C ALA A 146 4.30 -5.16 -8.53
N VAL A 147 5.12 -6.20 -8.40
CA VAL A 147 5.07 -7.39 -9.27
C VAL A 147 3.82 -8.22 -8.97
N LEU A 148 3.48 -8.42 -7.70
CA LEU A 148 2.26 -9.12 -7.30
C LEU A 148 0.99 -8.39 -7.80
N GLY A 149 1.04 -7.06 -7.87
CA GLY A 149 -0.02 -6.21 -8.40
C GLY A 149 -0.11 -6.11 -9.92
N LYS A 150 0.91 -6.54 -10.67
CA LYS A 150 0.88 -6.55 -12.15
C LYS A 150 0.30 -7.89 -12.65
N ARG A 151 -0.84 -7.81 -13.34
CA ARG A 151 -1.54 -8.85 -14.14
C ARG A 151 -0.89 -10.25 -14.24
N GLY A 152 -1.64 -11.28 -13.83
CA GLY A 152 -1.78 -12.55 -14.57
C GLY A 152 -1.67 -13.85 -13.75
N THR A 153 -2.81 -14.58 -13.59
CA THR A 153 -2.97 -16.03 -13.92
C THR A 153 -4.36 -16.63 -13.64
N VAL A 154 -5.36 -15.89 -13.13
CA VAL A 154 -6.75 -16.41 -13.00
C VAL A 154 -7.76 -15.44 -13.61
N PRO A 155 -8.79 -15.91 -14.36
CA PRO A 155 -9.89 -15.07 -14.82
C PRO A 155 -10.70 -14.57 -13.62
N TRP A 156 -10.74 -13.25 -13.44
CA TRP A 156 -11.49 -12.58 -12.39
C TRP A 156 -13.00 -12.72 -12.66
N GLU A 157 -13.74 -13.37 -11.75
CA GLU A 157 -15.20 -13.28 -11.73
C GLU A 157 -15.64 -12.08 -10.89
N LYS A 158 -16.89 -11.63 -11.07
CA LYS A 158 -17.47 -10.53 -10.29
C LYS A 158 -17.49 -10.92 -8.80
N GLY A 159 -16.55 -10.38 -8.02
CA GLY A 159 -16.47 -10.63 -6.58
C GLY A 159 -15.04 -10.65 -6.03
N ASP A 160 -14.03 -10.73 -6.88
CA ASP A 160 -12.63 -10.86 -6.47
C ASP A 160 -11.94 -9.50 -6.19
N SER A 161 -11.07 -9.49 -5.17
CA SER A 161 -10.28 -8.32 -4.74
C SER A 161 -9.37 -7.78 -5.87
N PRO A 162 -9.36 -6.47 -6.14
CA PRO A 162 -8.63 -5.85 -7.25
C PRO A 162 -7.09 -5.89 -7.12
N PRO A 163 -6.34 -5.62 -8.20
CA PRO A 163 -4.89 -5.84 -8.26
C PRO A 163 -4.08 -5.00 -7.25
N PHE A 164 -3.08 -5.63 -6.61
CA PHE A 164 -2.14 -5.09 -5.60
C PHE A 164 -1.16 -4.02 -6.09
N SER A 165 -1.59 -3.04 -6.88
CA SER A 165 -0.76 -1.84 -7.07
C SER A 165 -1.21 -0.77 -6.09
N ALA A 166 -0.26 -0.15 -5.38
CA ALA A 166 -0.56 0.99 -4.48
C ALA A 166 -1.39 2.07 -5.21
N ASP A 167 -1.17 2.21 -6.52
CA ASP A 167 -1.92 3.10 -7.40
C ASP A 167 -3.41 2.71 -7.53
N THR A 168 -3.72 1.43 -7.76
CA THR A 168 -5.10 0.94 -7.89
C THR A 168 -5.88 1.13 -6.59
N GLU A 169 -5.24 0.82 -5.46
CA GLU A 169 -5.85 0.97 -4.14
C GLU A 169 -6.13 2.44 -3.80
N LEU A 170 -5.19 3.33 -4.13
CA LEU A 170 -5.39 4.76 -3.96
C LEU A 170 -6.59 5.25 -4.81
N VAL A 171 -6.75 4.73 -6.03
CA VAL A 171 -7.92 4.99 -6.88
C VAL A 171 -9.21 4.45 -6.27
N GLU A 172 -9.20 3.27 -5.67
CA GLU A 172 -10.38 2.70 -4.99
C GLU A 172 -10.80 3.52 -3.78
N ARG A 173 -9.84 4.01 -3.00
CA ARG A 173 -10.13 4.92 -1.89
C ARG A 173 -10.74 6.23 -2.39
N ALA A 174 -10.28 6.75 -3.53
CA ALA A 174 -10.90 7.91 -4.16
C ALA A 174 -12.34 7.60 -4.62
N LEU A 175 -12.57 6.43 -5.24
CA LEU A 175 -13.91 5.97 -5.64
C LEU A 175 -14.85 5.77 -4.45
N ALA A 176 -14.35 5.25 -3.33
CA ALA A 176 -15.10 5.10 -2.09
C ALA A 176 -15.43 6.47 -1.48
N ALA A 177 -14.45 7.37 -1.40
CA ALA A 177 -14.64 8.73 -0.89
C ALA A 177 -15.69 9.51 -1.70
N ARG A 178 -15.73 9.32 -3.02
CA ARG A 178 -16.72 9.91 -3.93
C ARG A 178 -18.16 9.63 -3.50
N GLN A 179 -18.44 8.48 -2.87
CA GLN A 179 -19.80 8.13 -2.44
C GLN A 179 -20.35 9.08 -1.37
N ASN A 180 -19.47 9.76 -0.63
CA ASN A 180 -19.83 10.71 0.42
C ASN A 180 -19.95 12.16 -0.08
N ALA A 181 -19.76 12.41 -1.38
CA ALA A 181 -19.82 13.75 -1.95
C ALA A 181 -21.19 14.41 -1.74
N TYR A 182 -21.17 15.67 -1.31
CA TYR A 182 -22.34 16.52 -1.25
C TYR A 182 -22.40 17.39 -2.52
N ALA A 183 -23.07 16.88 -3.55
CA ALA A 183 -23.14 17.54 -4.86
C ALA A 183 -24.59 17.69 -5.41
N PRO A 184 -25.53 18.29 -4.65
CA PRO A 184 -26.93 18.38 -5.08
C PRO A 184 -27.16 19.36 -6.23
N TYR A 185 -26.22 20.27 -6.52
CA TYR A 185 -26.40 21.31 -7.54
C TYR A 185 -25.86 20.85 -8.90
N SER A 186 -24.65 20.29 -8.94
CA SER A 186 -24.08 19.77 -10.19
C SER A 186 -24.53 18.35 -10.52
N GLY A 187 -24.86 17.55 -9.50
CA GLY A 187 -25.03 16.10 -9.65
C GLY A 187 -23.74 15.35 -9.98
N PHE A 188 -22.58 16.03 -9.95
CA PHE A 188 -21.29 15.46 -10.32
C PHE A 188 -20.43 15.23 -9.07
N ARG A 189 -20.26 13.96 -8.69
CA ARG A 189 -19.48 13.59 -7.50
C ARG A 189 -18.04 13.31 -7.88
N VAL A 190 -17.15 13.79 -7.04
CA VAL A 190 -15.71 13.59 -7.12
C VAL A 190 -15.21 13.13 -5.77
N GLY A 191 -14.36 12.11 -5.78
CA GLY A 191 -13.59 11.68 -4.62
C GLY A 191 -12.10 11.77 -4.90
N ALA A 192 -11.33 11.91 -3.84
CA ALA A 192 -9.88 11.99 -3.89
C ALA A 192 -9.26 11.22 -2.72
N ALA A 193 -8.08 10.66 -2.94
CA ALA A 193 -7.29 9.98 -1.94
C ALA A 193 -5.82 10.40 -2.06
N LEU A 194 -5.29 10.99 -1.00
CA LEU A 194 -3.95 11.58 -0.93
C LEU A 194 -3.06 10.68 -0.09
N GLN A 195 -2.08 10.05 -0.74
CA GLN A 195 -1.01 9.32 -0.08
C GLN A 195 0.00 10.31 0.49
N VAL A 196 0.29 10.18 1.79
CA VAL A 196 1.38 10.89 2.46
C VAL A 196 2.57 9.95 2.64
N ARG A 197 3.71 10.46 3.11
CA ARG A 197 4.84 9.61 3.51
C ARG A 197 4.47 8.72 4.70
N GLY A 198 4.88 7.45 4.64
CA GLY A 198 4.31 6.36 5.45
C GLY A 198 2.94 5.93 4.90
N ASP A 199 2.48 4.72 5.17
CA ASP A 199 1.28 4.11 4.55
C ASP A 199 -0.07 4.79 4.85
N ARG A 200 -0.08 6.05 5.30
CA ARG A 200 -1.28 6.82 5.61
C ARG A 200 -1.88 7.46 4.37
N VAL A 201 -3.21 7.41 4.28
CA VAL A 201 -3.98 8.03 3.20
C VAL A 201 -5.06 8.95 3.79
N PHE A 202 -5.20 10.13 3.20
CA PHE A 202 -6.28 11.07 3.53
C PHE A 202 -7.25 11.17 2.37
N THR A 203 -8.54 10.94 2.64
CA THR A 203 -9.57 11.01 1.62
C THR A 203 -10.32 12.34 1.65
N GLY A 204 -10.95 12.68 0.53
CA GLY A 204 -11.80 13.85 0.38
C GLY A 204 -12.86 13.62 -0.69
N CYS A 205 -13.93 14.40 -0.60
CA CYS A 205 -14.99 14.45 -1.62
C CYS A 205 -15.39 15.90 -1.86
N ASN A 206 -16.00 16.19 -3.02
CA ASN A 206 -16.49 17.55 -3.25
C ASN A 206 -17.70 17.86 -2.35
N VAL A 207 -17.70 19.09 -1.82
CA VAL A 207 -18.76 19.63 -0.97
C VAL A 207 -19.23 20.94 -1.56
N GLU A 208 -20.43 20.91 -2.14
CA GLU A 208 -21.04 22.07 -2.75
C GLU A 208 -21.78 22.95 -1.75
N ASN A 209 -22.07 24.18 -2.18
CA ASN A 209 -22.83 25.14 -1.40
C ASN A 209 -23.75 25.95 -2.32
N ALA A 210 -24.87 26.43 -1.79
CA ALA A 210 -25.79 27.32 -2.51
C ALA A 210 -25.09 28.57 -3.06
N SER A 211 -24.09 29.09 -2.32
CA SER A 211 -23.14 30.07 -2.85
C SER A 211 -21.99 29.33 -3.52
N TYR A 212 -22.03 29.19 -4.85
CA TYR A 212 -21.13 28.31 -5.61
C TYR A 212 -19.64 28.62 -5.40
N GLY A 213 -19.28 29.87 -5.09
CA GLY A 213 -17.89 30.25 -4.79
C GLY A 213 -17.32 29.61 -3.51
N LEU A 214 -18.19 29.06 -2.64
CA LEU A 214 -17.81 28.37 -1.40
C LEU A 214 -17.62 26.86 -1.61
N THR A 215 -17.86 26.33 -2.81
CA THR A 215 -17.66 24.91 -3.12
C THR A 215 -16.20 24.51 -2.97
N VAL A 216 -15.97 23.40 -2.26
CA VAL A 216 -14.64 22.80 -2.08
C VAL A 216 -14.55 21.51 -2.88
N CYS A 217 -13.46 21.37 -3.63
CA CYS A 217 -13.19 20.18 -4.45
C CYS A 217 -12.61 19.04 -3.60
N ALA A 218 -12.76 17.80 -4.06
CA ALA A 218 -12.32 16.61 -3.34
C ALA A 218 -10.82 16.63 -2.99
N GLU A 219 -9.99 17.06 -3.93
CA GLU A 219 -8.54 17.15 -3.80
C GLU A 219 -8.16 18.15 -2.69
N ARG A 220 -8.86 19.29 -2.65
CA ARG A 220 -8.64 20.32 -1.61
C ARG A 220 -9.10 19.81 -0.25
N VAL A 221 -10.20 19.06 -0.16
CA VAL A 221 -10.62 18.41 1.09
C VAL A 221 -9.56 17.43 1.57
N ALA A 222 -9.03 16.56 0.70
CA ALA A 222 -7.99 15.61 1.07
C ALA A 222 -6.71 16.30 1.57
N VAL A 223 -6.26 17.36 0.88
CA VAL A 223 -5.11 18.18 1.31
C VAL A 223 -5.36 18.85 2.66
N VAL A 224 -6.49 19.52 2.84
CA VAL A 224 -6.81 20.22 4.10
C VAL A 224 -6.90 19.23 5.26
N SER A 225 -7.49 18.05 5.06
CA SER A 225 -7.54 16.98 6.06
C SER A 225 -6.15 16.50 6.45
N ALA A 226 -5.28 16.23 5.47
CA ALA A 226 -3.90 15.81 5.72
C ALA A 226 -3.12 16.86 6.52
N VAL A 227 -3.17 18.12 6.08
CA VAL A 227 -2.45 19.22 6.72
C VAL A 227 -2.96 19.49 8.14
N ALA A 228 -4.28 19.43 8.35
CA ALA A 228 -4.88 19.58 9.68
C ALA A 228 -4.45 18.46 10.64
N ALA A 229 -4.21 17.24 10.12
CA ALA A 229 -3.67 16.11 10.86
C ALA A 229 -2.13 16.10 10.97
N GLY A 230 -1.46 17.19 10.55
CA GLY A 230 -0.01 17.36 10.66
C GLY A 230 0.81 16.73 9.53
N ALA A 231 0.18 16.11 8.53
CA ALA A 231 0.88 15.51 7.38
C ALA A 231 1.09 16.53 6.26
N ARG A 232 2.34 16.69 5.80
CA ARG A 232 2.72 17.66 4.75
C ARG A 232 3.64 17.09 3.66
N GLU A 233 4.05 15.83 3.78
CA GLU A 233 4.89 15.14 2.80
C GLU A 233 3.98 14.25 1.93
N PHE A 234 3.66 14.69 0.72
CA PHE A 234 2.71 14.01 -0.17
C PHE A 234 3.46 13.24 -1.27
N THR A 235 3.04 12.01 -1.57
CA THR A 235 3.72 11.13 -2.54
C THR A 235 2.87 10.86 -3.79
N ALA A 236 1.56 10.72 -3.63
CA ALA A 236 0.61 10.55 -4.74
C ALA A 236 -0.80 11.03 -4.39
N LEU A 237 -1.59 11.41 -5.39
CA LEU A 237 -3.02 11.70 -5.23
C LEU A 237 -3.81 10.96 -6.31
N ALA A 238 -4.83 10.21 -5.93
CA ALA A 238 -5.85 9.72 -6.84
C ALA A 238 -7.09 10.60 -6.83
N VAL A 239 -7.71 10.79 -8.00
CA VAL A 239 -8.95 11.55 -8.19
C VAL A 239 -9.90 10.74 -9.06
N ALA A 240 -11.14 10.57 -8.60
CA ALA A 240 -12.16 9.78 -9.30
C ALA A 240 -13.47 10.56 -9.40
N GLY A 241 -13.97 10.76 -10.62
CA GLY A 241 -15.26 11.41 -10.89
C GLY A 241 -16.36 10.43 -11.32
N ASP A 242 -17.59 10.93 -11.46
CA ASP A 242 -18.74 10.17 -11.96
C ASP A 242 -18.77 9.99 -13.50
N GLY A 243 -17.86 10.60 -14.25
CA GLY A 243 -17.82 10.55 -15.71
C GLY A 243 -17.21 9.28 -16.31
N GLU A 244 -17.47 9.06 -17.62
CA GLU A 244 -16.79 8.04 -18.42
C GLU A 244 -15.31 8.37 -18.66
N ASP A 245 -15.01 9.67 -18.77
CA ASP A 245 -13.65 10.18 -18.84
C ASP A 245 -13.04 10.41 -17.45
N PRO A 246 -11.72 10.25 -17.30
CA PRO A 246 -11.02 10.58 -16.06
C PRO A 246 -11.27 12.02 -15.58
N ALA A 247 -11.56 12.18 -14.29
CA ALA A 247 -11.72 13.51 -13.71
C ALA A 247 -10.36 14.22 -13.59
N LEU A 248 -10.27 15.41 -14.18
CA LEU A 248 -9.08 16.26 -14.09
C LEU A 248 -9.20 17.23 -12.91
N PRO A 249 -8.14 17.40 -12.10
CA PRO A 249 -8.13 18.41 -11.06
C PRO A 249 -8.29 19.81 -11.66
N CYS A 250 -9.10 20.66 -11.01
CA CYS A 250 -9.26 22.04 -11.47
C CYS A 250 -7.99 22.86 -11.17
N GLY A 251 -7.83 24.02 -11.85
CA GLY A 251 -6.64 24.87 -11.68
C GLY A 251 -6.38 25.28 -10.23
N ALA A 252 -7.43 25.50 -9.43
CA ALA A 252 -7.29 25.81 -8.01
C ALA A 252 -6.73 24.63 -7.21
N CYS A 253 -7.16 23.39 -7.50
CA CYS A 253 -6.62 22.19 -6.88
C CYS A 253 -5.16 21.98 -7.26
N LEU A 254 -4.82 22.12 -8.54
CA LEU A 254 -3.44 21.98 -9.01
C LEU A 254 -2.50 22.98 -8.32
N GLN A 255 -2.95 24.23 -8.14
CA GLN A 255 -2.17 25.26 -7.45
C GLN A 255 -2.05 25.01 -5.94
N VAL A 256 -3.06 24.40 -5.30
CA VAL A 256 -2.94 23.96 -3.90
C VAL A 256 -1.94 22.81 -3.78
N LEU A 257 -1.97 21.84 -4.70
CA LEU A 257 -1.05 20.70 -4.69
C LEU A 257 0.40 21.14 -4.93
N SER A 258 0.64 22.14 -5.79
CA SER A 258 1.98 22.63 -6.11
C SER A 258 2.69 23.30 -4.93
N GLU A 259 1.94 23.79 -3.94
CA GLU A 259 2.48 24.37 -2.70
C GLU A 259 3.16 23.30 -1.82
N PHE A 260 2.67 22.04 -1.88
CA PHE A 260 3.14 20.96 -1.01
C PHE A 260 4.03 19.94 -1.74
N ALA A 261 3.72 19.62 -2.99
CA ALA A 261 4.39 18.58 -3.75
C ALA A 261 4.47 18.94 -5.25
N PRO A 262 5.50 19.72 -5.67
CA PRO A 262 5.60 20.21 -7.04
C PRO A 262 5.80 19.11 -8.10
N HIS A 263 6.18 17.90 -7.68
CA HIS A 263 6.37 16.73 -8.55
C HIS A 263 5.38 15.60 -8.25
N LEU A 264 4.23 15.92 -7.64
CA LEU A 264 3.24 14.93 -7.22
C LEU A 264 2.76 14.08 -8.39
N ARG A 265 2.65 12.76 -8.16
CA ARG A 265 1.99 11.82 -9.07
C ARG A 265 0.47 11.93 -8.90
N LEU A 266 -0.24 12.02 -10.01
CA LEU A 266 -1.69 12.17 -10.08
C LEU A 266 -2.30 10.99 -10.82
N LEU A 267 -3.17 10.24 -10.14
CA LEU A 267 -3.88 9.10 -10.70
C LEU A 267 -5.30 9.55 -11.03
N LEU A 268 -5.57 9.69 -12.31
CA LEU A 268 -6.79 10.30 -12.82
C LEU A 268 -7.71 9.17 -13.26
N ALA A 269 -8.75 8.91 -12.48
CA ALA A 269 -9.65 7.78 -12.68
C ALA A 269 -11.03 8.22 -13.15
N ASN A 270 -11.65 7.37 -13.97
CA ASN A 270 -13.07 7.48 -14.32
C ASN A 270 -13.96 6.70 -13.35
N ALA A 271 -15.27 6.69 -13.60
CA ALA A 271 -16.22 6.02 -12.73
C ALA A 271 -16.07 4.49 -12.62
N ARG A 272 -15.36 3.87 -13.57
CA ARG A 272 -15.06 2.43 -13.60
C ARG A 272 -13.75 2.07 -12.91
N GLY A 273 -12.99 3.08 -12.43
CA GLY A 273 -11.66 2.89 -11.86
C GLY A 273 -10.55 2.70 -12.91
N GLU A 274 -10.84 2.90 -14.20
CA GLU A 274 -9.79 2.98 -15.21
C GLU A 274 -9.09 4.32 -15.06
N PHE A 275 -7.76 4.30 -14.97
CA PHE A 275 -6.99 5.51 -14.66
C PHE A 275 -5.75 5.69 -15.52
N ALA A 276 -5.34 6.95 -15.64
CA ALA A 276 -4.09 7.36 -16.22
C ALA A 276 -3.23 8.09 -15.17
N VAL A 277 -1.93 7.83 -15.19
CA VAL A 277 -0.97 8.52 -14.33
C VAL A 277 -0.42 9.74 -15.06
N ARG A 278 -0.41 10.89 -14.39
CA ARG A 278 0.22 12.14 -14.83
C ARG A 278 1.03 12.72 -13.69
N THR A 279 1.87 13.70 -13.99
CA THR A 279 2.59 14.46 -12.97
C THR A 279 2.02 15.87 -12.85
N LEU A 280 2.18 16.49 -11.67
CA LEU A 280 1.73 17.85 -11.46
C LEU A 280 2.33 18.86 -12.48
N PRO A 281 3.62 18.79 -12.86
CA PRO A 281 4.19 19.68 -13.88
C PRO A 281 3.59 19.51 -15.29
N GLU A 282 3.05 18.33 -15.62
CA GLU A 282 2.34 18.10 -16.89
C GLU A 282 0.99 18.83 -16.92
N LEU A 283 0.30 18.91 -15.78
CA LEU A 283 -1.03 19.54 -15.69
C LEU A 283 -0.98 21.03 -15.32
N LEU A 284 0.05 21.47 -14.60
CA LEU A 284 0.28 22.86 -14.23
C LEU A 284 1.73 23.28 -14.54
N PRO A 285 2.06 23.45 -15.83
CA PRO A 285 3.39 23.89 -16.22
C PRO A 285 3.64 25.32 -15.72
N LYS A 286 4.86 25.56 -15.19
CA LYS A 286 5.27 26.86 -14.65
C LYS A 286 4.30 27.39 -13.58
N ALA A 287 3.94 26.52 -12.63
CA ALA A 287 3.09 26.87 -11.49
C ALA A 287 3.55 28.16 -10.81
N PHE A 288 2.60 29.00 -10.41
CA PHE A 288 2.92 30.22 -9.69
C PHE A 288 3.52 29.87 -8.32
N GLN A 289 4.58 30.58 -7.95
CA GLN A 289 5.28 30.43 -6.68
C GLN A 289 5.38 31.81 -6.04
N LEU A 290 5.03 31.91 -4.76
CA LEU A 290 5.24 33.13 -3.97
C LEU A 290 6.25 32.81 -2.87
N HIS A 291 7.35 33.58 -2.83
CA HIS A 291 8.34 33.42 -1.78
C HIS A 291 7.71 33.66 -0.41
N ARG A 292 7.93 32.72 0.53
CA ARG A 292 7.44 32.88 1.89
C ARG A 292 8.23 34.00 2.56
N ARG A 293 7.60 34.69 3.52
CA ARG A 293 8.30 35.71 4.31
C ARG A 293 9.50 35.07 5.01
N GLY A 294 10.71 35.48 4.63
CA GLY A 294 11.97 34.98 5.20
C GLY A 294 12.81 34.15 4.23
N ASP A 295 12.27 33.73 3.09
CA ASP A 295 13.04 33.04 2.05
C ASP A 295 13.87 34.05 1.25
N THR A 296 15.18 33.83 1.15
CA THR A 296 16.05 34.60 0.24
C THR A 296 15.62 34.29 -1.20
N PRO A 297 15.33 35.29 -2.05
CA PRO A 297 14.95 35.02 -3.43
C PRO A 297 16.09 34.28 -4.15
N GLN A 298 15.80 33.10 -4.71
CA GLN A 298 16.74 32.46 -5.62
C GLN A 298 16.80 33.26 -6.92
N PRO A 299 17.99 33.47 -7.51
CA PRO A 299 18.12 34.20 -8.77
C PRO A 299 17.41 33.40 -9.87
N THR A 300 16.48 34.05 -10.55
CA THR A 300 15.87 33.53 -11.78
C THR A 300 16.91 33.51 -12.88
N SER A 301 17.29 32.33 -13.35
CA SER A 301 18.06 32.12 -14.59
C SER A 301 17.18 32.20 -15.83
#